data_AF-W5STG4-F1
#
_entry.id   AF-W5STG4-F1
#
_cell.length_a   1.000
_cell.length_b   1.000
_cell.length_c   1.000
_cell.angle_alpha   90.00
_cell.angle_beta   90.00
_cell.angle_gamma   90.00
#
_symmetry.space_group_name_H-M   'P 1'
#
loop_
_entity.id
_entity.type
_entity.pdbx_description
1 polymer ?
#
loop_
_entity_poly.entity_id
_entity_poly.type
_entity_poly.pdbx_seq_one_letter_code
_entity_poly.pdbx_strand_id
1 'polypeptide(L)'
;MKRITFCALLMTLFLLLSCGSGSAKVEDPKTIFLTSIANLGKGFLDVFTSLSDMVAGAFGIKAETKKSDIGKYFTSIETTMNTVKKKLQEEVTKNGNYVKIKTVVDTFITNTLDKIAEGAKTAATGATT
;
A
#
# COMPACT_ATOMS: atom_id res chain seq x y z
N MET A 1 56.76 4.84 -37.95
CA MET A 1 56.24 3.66 -37.20
C MET A 1 56.13 3.90 -35.69
N LYS A 2 57.11 4.47 -34.99
CA LYS A 2 57.05 4.66 -33.51
C LYS A 2 55.92 5.58 -32.98
N ARG A 3 55.50 6.61 -33.74
CA ARG A 3 54.45 7.56 -33.29
C ARG A 3 53.03 7.00 -33.34
N ILE A 4 52.72 6.15 -34.32
CA ILE A 4 51.38 5.54 -34.47
C ILE A 4 51.15 4.49 -33.37
N THR A 5 52.19 3.73 -33.02
CA THR A 5 52.14 2.75 -31.92
C THR A 5 51.94 3.41 -30.56
N PHE A 6 52.52 4.60 -30.32
CA PHE A 6 52.32 5.34 -29.08
C PHE A 6 50.89 5.89 -28.94
N CYS A 7 50.34 6.48 -30.01
CA CYS A 7 48.95 6.94 -29.99
C CYS A 7 47.96 5.78 -29.80
N ALA A 8 48.20 4.63 -30.44
CA ALA A 8 47.38 3.44 -30.24
C ALA A 8 47.44 2.94 -28.78
N LEU A 9 48.64 2.85 -28.20
CA LEU A 9 48.80 2.51 -26.78
C LEU A 9 48.09 3.51 -25.84
N LEU A 10 48.18 4.81 -26.13
CA LEU A 10 47.53 5.85 -25.34
C LEU A 10 45.99 5.77 -25.43
N MET A 11 45.44 5.57 -26.64
CA MET A 11 44.00 5.37 -26.82
C MET A 11 43.50 4.10 -26.12
N THR A 12 44.28 3.01 -26.16
CA THR A 12 43.92 1.76 -25.48
C THR A 12 43.94 1.92 -23.95
N LEU A 13 44.90 2.69 -23.41
CA LEU A 13 44.96 3.02 -21.99
C LEU A 13 43.77 3.87 -21.54
N PHE A 14 43.36 4.88 -22.32
CA PHE A 14 42.17 5.69 -22.04
C PHE A 14 40.88 4.85 -22.07
N LEU A 15 40.78 3.88 -22.99
CA LEU A 15 39.64 2.96 -23.07
C LEU A 15 39.56 2.02 -21.83
N LEU A 16 40.71 1.54 -21.33
CA LEU A 16 40.77 0.70 -20.13
C LEU A 16 40.45 1.48 -18.85
N LEU A 17 40.86 2.76 -18.76
CA LEU A 17 40.52 3.64 -17.63
C LEU A 17 39.06 4.10 -17.66
N SER A 18 38.44 4.20 -18.85
CA SER A 18 36.98 4.42 -18.96
C SER A 18 36.13 3.20 -18.56
N CYS A 19 36.75 2.05 -18.34
CA CYS A 19 36.14 0.88 -17.70
C CYS A 19 36.48 0.79 -16.20
N GLY A 20 36.84 1.93 -15.58
CA GLY A 20 37.04 2.07 -14.14
C GLY A 20 36.01 3.02 -13.56
N SER A 21 35.26 2.57 -12.55
CA SER A 21 34.20 3.29 -11.83
C SER A 21 32.83 3.43 -12.52
N GLY A 22 32.50 2.48 -13.41
CA GLY A 22 31.11 2.07 -13.55
C GLY A 22 30.67 1.33 -12.29
N SER A 23 30.53 2.04 -11.16
CA SER A 23 29.81 1.54 -10.01
C SER A 23 28.39 1.31 -10.48
N ALA A 24 28.12 0.12 -11.02
CA ALA A 24 26.77 -0.42 -11.07
C ALA A 24 26.23 -0.18 -9.66
N LYS A 25 25.25 0.73 -9.54
CA LYS A 25 24.56 0.99 -8.29
C LYS A 25 23.75 -0.26 -7.98
N VAL A 26 24.43 -1.32 -7.57
CA VAL A 26 23.82 -2.39 -6.82
C VAL A 26 23.49 -1.72 -5.51
N GLU A 27 22.23 -1.30 -5.36
CA GLU A 27 21.72 -0.82 -4.08
C GLU A 27 22.11 -1.87 -3.04
N ASP A 28 22.79 -1.42 -1.99
CA ASP A 28 23.23 -2.36 -0.98
C ASP A 28 21.98 -3.03 -0.35
N PRO A 29 22.06 -4.30 0.06
CA PRO A 29 20.91 -5.03 0.57
C PRO A 29 20.18 -4.33 1.73
N LYS A 30 20.86 -3.48 2.52
CA LYS A 30 20.21 -2.73 3.61
C LYS A 30 19.34 -1.62 3.04
N THR A 31 19.81 -0.90 2.03
CA THR A 31 19.02 0.14 1.35
C THR A 31 17.76 -0.44 0.71
N ILE A 32 17.85 -1.59 0.04
CA ILE A 32 16.70 -2.28 -0.54
C ILE A 32 15.70 -2.69 0.55
N PHE A 33 16.19 -3.28 1.64
CA PHE A 33 15.35 -3.70 2.77
C PHE A 33 14.63 -2.53 3.44
N LEU A 34 15.35 -1.44 3.74
CA LEU A 34 14.77 -0.24 4.34
C LEU A 34 13.74 0.42 3.41
N THR A 35 14.01 0.43 2.10
CA THR A 35 13.08 0.95 1.09
C THR A 35 11.81 0.11 1.01
N SER A 36 11.92 -1.23 1.09
CA SER A 36 10.75 -2.12 1.17
C SER A 36 9.88 -1.82 2.39
N ILE A 37 10.47 -1.64 3.57
CA ILE A 37 9.73 -1.29 4.79
C ILE A 37 9.09 0.09 4.68
N ALA A 38 9.81 1.09 4.15
CA ALA A 38 9.28 2.43 3.96
C ALA A 38 8.08 2.44 3.01
N ASN A 39 8.16 1.70 1.90
CA ASN A 39 7.05 1.56 0.95
C ASN A 39 5.84 0.86 1.58
N LEU A 40 6.07 -0.21 2.36
CA LEU A 40 5.01 -0.90 3.09
C LEU A 40 4.33 0.02 4.12
N GLY A 41 5.12 0.77 4.89
CA GLY A 41 4.60 1.74 5.85
C GLY A 41 3.79 2.85 5.18
N LYS A 42 4.28 3.38 4.05
CA LYS A 42 3.54 4.36 3.24
C LYS A 42 2.23 3.79 2.71
N GLY A 43 2.23 2.57 2.17
CA GLY A 43 1.01 1.98 1.63
C GLY A 43 -0.05 1.75 2.70
N PHE A 44 0.32 1.30 3.90
CA PHE A 44 -0.62 1.25 5.02
C PHE A 44 -1.16 2.63 5.41
N LEU A 45 -0.30 3.66 5.47
CA LEU A 45 -0.73 5.03 5.74
C LEU A 45 -1.74 5.52 4.70
N ASP A 46 -1.51 5.25 3.41
CA ASP A 46 -2.44 5.60 2.32
C ASP A 46 -3.80 4.90 2.51
N VAL A 47 -3.81 3.63 2.93
CA VAL A 47 -5.06 2.89 3.23
C VAL A 47 -5.83 3.53 4.39
N PHE A 48 -5.16 3.84 5.50
CA PHE A 48 -5.82 4.45 6.66
C PHE A 48 -6.27 5.88 6.41
N THR A 49 -5.53 6.66 5.63
CA THR A 49 -5.94 8.00 5.20
C THR A 49 -7.19 7.93 4.32
N SER A 50 -7.23 6.99 3.37
CA SER A 50 -8.44 6.75 2.57
C SER A 50 -9.64 6.32 3.42
N LEU A 51 -9.41 5.57 4.49
CA LEU A 51 -10.47 5.21 5.44
C LEU A 51 -10.98 6.44 6.20
N SER A 52 -10.09 7.30 6.70
CA SER A 52 -10.50 8.51 7.43
C SER A 52 -11.36 9.43 6.58
N ASP A 53 -11.02 9.59 5.30
CA ASP A 53 -11.80 10.42 4.36
C ASP A 53 -13.20 9.83 4.13
N MET A 54 -13.30 8.49 4.05
CA MET A 54 -14.58 7.80 3.88
C MET A 54 -15.47 7.86 5.13
N VAL A 55 -14.88 7.88 6.33
CA VAL A 55 -15.63 7.93 7.61
C VAL A 55 -15.99 9.36 8.01
N ALA A 56 -15.22 10.38 7.62
CA ALA A 56 -15.52 11.77 7.97
C ALA A 56 -16.88 12.26 7.43
N GLY A 57 -17.38 11.69 6.32
CA GLY A 57 -18.71 12.00 5.77
C GLY A 57 -19.88 11.28 6.45
N ALA A 58 -19.63 10.46 7.48
CA ALA A 58 -20.57 9.45 7.94
C ALA A 58 -21.45 9.91 9.14
N PHE A 59 -21.01 10.86 9.96
CA PHE A 59 -21.72 11.19 11.21
C PHE A 59 -22.78 12.30 11.00
N GLY A 60 -23.97 11.93 10.52
CA GLY A 60 -25.03 12.90 10.19
C GLY A 60 -26.48 12.48 10.47
N ILE A 61 -26.72 11.37 11.19
CA ILE A 61 -28.09 10.91 11.51
C ILE A 61 -28.71 11.81 12.56
N LYS A 62 -29.90 12.35 12.26
CA LYS A 62 -30.74 13.17 13.15
C LYS A 62 -32.10 12.50 13.34
N ALA A 63 -32.93 13.03 14.24
CA ALA A 63 -34.26 12.50 14.52
C ALA A 63 -35.17 12.49 13.27
N GLU A 64 -34.96 13.44 12.35
CA GLU A 64 -35.72 13.60 11.11
C GLU A 64 -35.13 12.83 9.90
N THR A 65 -34.03 12.11 10.06
CA THR A 65 -33.41 11.35 8.96
C THR A 65 -34.34 10.21 8.51
N LYS A 66 -34.57 10.11 7.19
CA LYS A 66 -35.42 9.06 6.63
C LYS A 66 -34.79 7.68 6.85
N LYS A 67 -35.64 6.69 7.13
CA LYS A 67 -35.24 5.29 7.30
C LYS A 67 -34.40 4.77 6.12
N SER A 68 -34.76 5.13 4.89
CA SER A 68 -33.99 4.79 3.68
C SER A 68 -32.57 5.34 3.67
N ASP A 69 -32.36 6.54 4.22
CA ASP A 69 -31.06 7.20 4.24
C ASP A 69 -30.19 6.60 5.37
N ILE A 70 -30.81 6.15 6.47
CA ILE A 70 -30.15 5.30 7.48
C ILE A 70 -29.72 3.96 6.88
N GLY A 71 -30.56 3.33 6.04
CA GLY A 71 -30.18 2.10 5.34
C GLY A 71 -28.95 2.30 4.44
N LYS A 72 -28.98 3.32 3.58
CA LYS A 72 -27.85 3.68 2.71
C LYS A 72 -26.58 4.01 3.48
N TYR A 73 -26.73 4.62 4.65
CA TYR A 73 -25.62 4.94 5.53
C TYR A 73 -24.86 3.67 5.95
N PHE A 74 -25.57 2.68 6.49
CA PHE A 74 -24.94 1.44 6.91
C PHE A 74 -24.43 0.61 5.72
N THR A 75 -25.11 0.62 4.56
CA THR A 75 -24.57 0.02 3.33
C THR A 75 -23.24 0.66 2.90
N SER A 76 -23.10 1.97 3.09
CA SER A 76 -21.82 2.66 2.83
C SER A 76 -20.73 2.18 3.77
N ILE A 77 -21.02 1.99 5.06
CA ILE A 77 -20.05 1.44 6.03
C ILE A 77 -19.58 0.05 5.61
N GLU A 78 -20.51 -0.86 5.26
CA GLU A 78 -20.17 -2.21 4.76
C GLU A 78 -19.23 -2.11 3.55
N THR A 79 -19.56 -1.26 2.59
CA THR A 79 -18.75 -1.05 1.37
C THR A 79 -17.36 -0.51 1.69
N THR A 80 -17.25 0.44 2.62
CA THR A 80 -15.97 1.00 3.07
C THR A 80 -15.11 -0.08 3.74
N MET A 81 -15.65 -0.88 4.65
CA MET A 81 -14.89 -1.96 5.32
C MET A 81 -14.36 -2.99 4.31
N ASN A 82 -15.20 -3.40 3.35
CA ASN A 82 -14.79 -4.31 2.28
C ASN A 82 -13.69 -3.71 1.38
N THR A 83 -13.77 -2.41 1.10
CA THR A 83 -12.74 -1.70 0.33
C THR A 83 -11.41 -1.66 1.08
N VAL A 84 -11.43 -1.34 2.38
CA VAL A 84 -10.22 -1.32 3.22
C VAL A 84 -9.61 -2.71 3.33
N LYS A 85 -10.42 -3.74 3.57
CA LYS A 85 -9.99 -5.15 3.58
C LYS A 85 -9.20 -5.49 2.32
N LYS A 86 -9.77 -5.20 1.15
CA LYS A 86 -9.13 -5.46 -0.13
C LYS A 86 -7.79 -4.70 -0.26
N LYS A 87 -7.77 -3.41 0.05
CA LYS A 87 -6.55 -2.59 -0.01
C LYS A 87 -5.44 -3.10 0.93
N LEU A 88 -5.78 -3.52 2.14
CA LEU A 88 -4.80 -4.10 3.07
C LEU A 88 -4.19 -5.41 2.54
N GLN A 89 -5.01 -6.28 1.94
CA GLN A 89 -4.53 -7.53 1.33
C GLN A 89 -3.64 -7.27 0.12
N GLU A 90 -4.01 -6.30 -0.72
CA GLU A 90 -3.19 -5.85 -1.86
C GLU A 90 -1.85 -5.28 -1.39
N GLU A 91 -1.86 -4.46 -0.34
CA GLU A 91 -0.66 -3.83 0.21
C GLU A 91 0.34 -4.86 0.75
N VAL A 92 -0.13 -5.84 1.51
CA VAL A 92 0.70 -6.96 1.97
C VAL A 92 1.24 -7.74 0.77
N THR A 93 0.40 -8.06 -0.22
CA THR A 93 0.83 -8.85 -1.39
C THR A 93 1.87 -8.11 -2.24
N LYS A 94 1.73 -6.79 -2.39
CA LYS A 94 2.58 -5.95 -3.24
C LYS A 94 3.92 -5.60 -2.58
N ASN A 95 3.89 -5.24 -1.29
CA ASN A 95 5.02 -4.62 -0.61
C ASN A 95 5.61 -5.48 0.52
N GLY A 96 5.00 -6.63 0.85
CA GLY A 96 5.42 -7.41 2.01
C GLY A 96 5.26 -8.93 1.88
N ASN A 97 6.36 -9.63 1.62
CA ASN A 97 6.44 -11.06 1.91
C ASN A 97 6.78 -11.32 3.40
N TYR A 98 6.17 -10.56 4.31
CA TYR A 98 6.42 -10.62 5.75
C TYR A 98 5.32 -11.42 6.45
N VAL A 99 5.59 -12.68 6.75
CA VAL A 99 4.62 -13.62 7.35
C VAL A 99 3.91 -13.04 8.57
N LYS A 100 4.64 -12.40 9.48
CA LYS A 100 4.07 -11.78 10.69
C LYS A 100 3.09 -10.65 10.37
N ILE A 101 3.40 -9.81 9.39
CA ILE A 101 2.53 -8.71 8.98
C ILE A 101 1.26 -9.26 8.34
N LYS A 102 1.39 -10.27 7.47
CA LYS A 102 0.23 -10.95 6.88
C LYS A 102 -0.68 -11.51 7.97
N THR A 103 -0.15 -12.20 8.96
CA THR A 103 -0.95 -12.73 10.08
C THR A 103 -1.68 -11.64 10.86
N VAL A 104 -1.02 -10.53 11.15
CA VAL A 104 -1.65 -9.38 11.85
C VAL A 104 -2.76 -8.77 11.00
N VAL A 105 -2.52 -8.58 9.69
CA VAL A 105 -3.52 -8.04 8.76
C VAL A 105 -4.71 -8.97 8.62
N ASP A 106 -4.49 -10.28 8.45
CA ASP A 106 -5.56 -11.27 8.38
C ASP A 106 -6.38 -11.28 9.68
N THR A 107 -5.71 -11.22 10.84
CA THR A 107 -6.38 -11.14 12.15
C THR A 107 -7.22 -9.87 12.28
N PHE A 108 -6.69 -8.73 11.85
CA PHE A 108 -7.42 -7.46 11.87
C PHE A 108 -8.64 -7.49 10.94
N ILE A 109 -8.51 -8.06 9.75
CA ILE A 109 -9.60 -8.24 8.79
C ILE A 109 -10.71 -9.08 9.43
N THR A 110 -10.39 -10.31 9.87
CA THR A 110 -11.40 -11.26 10.35
C THR A 110 -12.02 -10.83 11.67
N ASN A 111 -11.24 -10.32 12.61
CA ASN A 111 -11.75 -10.00 13.95
C ASN A 111 -12.39 -8.62 14.05
N THR A 112 -12.13 -7.72 13.10
CA THR A 112 -12.59 -6.32 13.16
C THR A 112 -13.35 -5.93 11.90
N LEU A 113 -12.69 -5.86 10.74
CA LEU A 113 -13.32 -5.30 9.53
C LEU A 113 -14.52 -6.11 9.06
N ASP A 114 -14.41 -7.44 9.06
CA ASP A 114 -15.49 -8.34 8.66
C ASP A 114 -16.69 -8.21 9.62
N LYS A 115 -16.44 -8.12 10.93
CA LYS A 115 -17.51 -7.92 11.93
C LYS A 115 -18.21 -6.58 11.80
N ILE A 116 -17.48 -5.51 11.49
CA ILE A 116 -18.07 -4.19 11.25
C ILE A 116 -18.93 -4.23 9.98
N ALA A 117 -18.43 -4.86 8.90
CA ALA A 117 -19.18 -5.00 7.65
C ALA A 117 -20.47 -5.80 7.85
N GLU A 118 -20.41 -6.92 8.58
CA GLU A 118 -21.56 -7.74 8.94
C GLU A 118 -22.58 -6.96 9.78
N GLY A 119 -22.13 -6.27 10.84
CA GLY A 119 -23.00 -5.47 11.69
C GLY A 119 -23.67 -4.31 10.92
N ALA A 120 -22.93 -3.66 10.03
CA ALA A 120 -23.46 -2.62 9.15
C ALA A 120 -24.51 -3.18 8.19
N LYS A 121 -24.25 -4.34 7.58
CA LYS A 121 -25.23 -5.03 6.73
C LYS A 121 -26.52 -5.33 7.49
N THR A 122 -26.43 -5.86 8.71
CA THR A 122 -27.60 -6.10 9.56
C THR A 122 -28.37 -4.81 9.83
N ALA A 123 -27.68 -3.73 10.22
CA ALA A 123 -28.32 -2.44 10.49
C ALA A 123 -29.00 -1.86 9.22
N ALA A 124 -28.38 -1.99 8.05
CA ALA A 124 -28.96 -1.57 6.77
C ALA A 124 -30.27 -2.31 6.48
N THR A 125 -30.31 -3.63 6.68
CA THR A 125 -31.53 -4.44 6.46
C THR A 125 -32.68 -4.09 7.42
N GLY A 126 -32.36 -3.77 8.69
CA GLY A 126 -33.36 -3.29 9.65
C GLY A 126 -33.94 -1.93 9.29
N ALA A 127 -33.17 -1.07 8.63
CA ALA A 127 -33.63 0.23 8.15
C ALA A 127 -34.51 0.15 6.89
N THR A 128 -34.50 -0.98 6.17
CA THR A 128 -35.37 -1.20 5.00
C THR A 128 -36.68 -1.94 5.32
N THR A 129 -36.82 -2.48 6.54
CA THR A 129 -37.97 -3.27 7.00
C THR A 129 -38.81 -2.45 7.97
#